data_AF-A0A6G3WZI5-F1
#
_entry.id   AF-A0A6G3WZI5-F1
#
_cell.length_a   1.000
_cell.length_b   1.000
_cell.length_c   1.000
_cell.angle_alpha   90.00
_cell.angle_beta   90.00
_cell.angle_gamma   90.00
#
_symmetry.space_group_name_H-M   'P 1'
#
loop_
_entity.id
_entity.type
_entity.pdbx_description
1 polymer ?
#
loop_
_entity_poly.entity_id
_entity_poly.type
_entity_poly.pdbx_seq_one_letter_code
_entity_poly.pdbx_strand_id
1 'polypeptide(L)' 'MGDVLAGIHATWEFDTDSVLIRFERGIRTPKLFQSLRERRIPYAALSSVTLTPGKRGTVVLRAVPRAGAD' A
#
# COMPACT_ATOMS: atom_id res chain seq x y z
N MET A 1 13.85 -8.72 -6.54
CA MET A 1 14.11 -7.48 -5.77
C MET A 1 13.05 -6.51 -6.23
N GLY A 2 12.01 -6.33 -5.42
CA GLY A 2 10.87 -5.48 -5.74
C GLY A 2 11.18 -4.00 -5.61
N ASP A 3 10.36 -3.15 -6.22
CA ASP A 3 10.45 -1.71 -6.03
C ASP A 3 9.95 -1.33 -4.62
N VAL A 4 10.64 -0.40 -3.96
CA VAL A 4 10.28 0.06 -2.61
C VAL A 4 9.98 1.55 -2.64
N LEU A 5 8.78 1.93 -2.18
CA LEU A 5 8.34 3.32 -2.09
C LEU A 5 8.02 3.71 -0.64
N ALA A 6 8.37 4.94 -0.29
CA ALA A 6 7.96 5.55 0.97
C ALA A 6 6.47 5.97 0.88
N GLY A 7 5.68 5.55 1.86
CA GLY A 7 4.30 5.97 2.08
C GLY A 7 4.14 6.81 3.34
N ILE A 8 2.94 7.37 3.54
CA ILE A 8 2.62 8.08 4.78
C ILE A 8 2.44 7.04 5.90
N HIS A 9 3.34 7.04 6.89
CA HIS A 9 3.36 6.07 7.99
C HIS A 9 3.50 4.61 7.54
N ALA A 10 4.09 4.36 6.37
CA ALA A 10 4.25 3.02 5.84
C ALA A 10 5.37 2.94 4.79
N THR A 11 5.89 1.75 4.57
CA THR A 11 6.70 1.38 3.39
C THR A 11 5.89 0.46 2.49
N TRP A 12 6.01 0.66 1.18
CA TRP A 12 5.34 -0.15 0.15
C TRP A 12 6.39 -0.93 -0.61
N GLU A 13 6.29 -2.25 -0.58
CA GLU A 13 7.16 -3.16 -1.33
C GLU A 13 6.33 -3.80 -2.45
N PHE A 14 6.71 -3.57 -3.70
CA PHE A 14 6.05 -4.11 -4.89
C PHE A 14 6.80 -5.36 -5.35
N ASP A 15 6.19 -6.53 -5.15
CA ASP A 15 6.74 -7.80 -5.60
C ASP A 15 6.04 -8.27 -6.88
N THR A 16 6.36 -9.47 -7.35
CA THR A 16 5.85 -10.04 -8.60
C THR A 16 4.34 -10.30 -8.60
N ASP A 17 3.73 -10.56 -7.44
CA ASP A 17 2.33 -10.99 -7.32
C ASP A 17 1.48 -10.13 -6.37
N SER A 18 2.11 -9.20 -5.66
CA SER A 18 1.46 -8.47 -4.58
C SER A 18 2.22 -7.21 -4.20
N VAL A 19 1.51 -6.32 -3.51
CA VAL A 19 2.11 -5.24 -2.73
C VAL A 19 2.07 -5.63 -1.26
N LEU A 20 3.19 -5.46 -0.56
CA LEU A 20 3.24 -5.50 0.89
C LEU A 20 3.35 -4.08 1.43
N ILE A 21 2.35 -3.66 2.21
CA ILE A 21 2.36 -2.39 2.93
C ILE A 21 2.76 -2.69 4.36
N ARG A 22 3.92 -2.21 4.81
CA ARG A 22 4.38 -2.30 6.21
C ARG A 22 4.10 -0.99 6.90
N PHE A 23 3.25 -1.01 7.92
CA PHE A 23 2.93 0.18 8.69
C PHE A 23 4.02 0.48 9.72
N GLU A 24 4.42 1.74 9.77
CA GLU A 24 5.41 2.23 10.74
C GLU A 24 4.82 2.27 12.16
N ARG A 25 5.71 2.24 13.15
CA ARG A 25 5.37 2.47 14.55
C ARG A 25 5.95 3.80 15.00
N GLY A 26 5.17 4.59 15.71
CA GLY A 26 5.67 5.80 16.35
C GLY A 26 4.61 6.54 17.15
N ILE A 27 5.04 7.54 17.91
CA ILE A 27 4.15 8.38 18.72
C ILE A 27 3.18 9.19 17.84
N ARG A 28 3.57 9.47 16.58
CA ARG A 28 2.75 10.21 15.60
C ARG A 28 1.96 9.33 14.64
N THR A 29 2.10 7.99 14.70
CA THR A 29 1.36 7.07 13.83
C THR A 29 0.02 6.70 14.45
N PRO A 30 -1.08 6.62 13.68
CA PRO A 30 -2.37 6.14 14.19
C PRO A 30 -2.25 4.77 14.89
N LYS A 31 -2.89 4.61 16.07
CA LYS A 31 -2.81 3.35 16.83
C LYS A 31 -3.26 2.12 16.03
N LEU A 32 -4.22 2.28 15.12
CA LEU A 32 -4.68 1.22 14.23
C LEU A 32 -3.53 0.58 13.43
N PHE A 33 -2.58 1.39 12.96
CA PHE A 33 -1.44 0.92 12.17
C PHE A 33 -0.49 0.04 12.98
N GLN A 34 -0.37 0.30 14.29
CA GLN A 34 0.40 -0.57 15.19
C GLN A 34 -0.25 -1.95 15.35
N SER A 35 -1.59 -2.01 15.38
CA SER A 35 -2.35 -3.25 15.45
C SER A 35 -2.31 -4.02 14.13
N LEU A 36 -2.46 -3.32 13.00
CA LEU A 36 -2.46 -3.95 11.67
C LEU A 36 -1.08 -4.48 11.29
N ARG A 37 0.00 -3.76 11.63
CA ARG A 37 1.42 -4.04 11.29
C ARG A 37 1.74 -4.06 9.80
N GLU A 38 1.04 -4.88 9.03
CA GLU A 38 1.20 -4.98 7.59
C GLU A 38 -0.11 -5.37 6.90
N ARG A 39 -0.19 -5.06 5.59
CA ARG A 39 -1.25 -5.51 4.70
C ARG A 39 -0.60 -6.03 3.43
N ARG A 40 -0.82 -7.29 3.11
CA ARG A 40 -0.48 -7.86 1.79
C ARG A 40 -1.70 -7.74 0.88
N ILE A 41 -1.49 -7.23 -0.33
CA ILE A 41 -2.52 -7.05 -1.35
C ILE A 41 -2.08 -7.82 -2.60
N PRO A 42 -2.64 -9.02 -2.86
CA PRO A 42 -2.39 -9.75 -4.10
C PRO A 42 -2.91 -8.97 -5.31
N TYR A 43 -2.18 -8.95 -6.42
CA TYR A 43 -2.65 -8.30 -7.65
C TYR A 43 -3.91 -8.96 -8.20
N ALA A 44 -4.05 -10.28 -8.02
CA ALA A 44 -5.26 -11.02 -8.37
C ALA A 44 -6.50 -10.61 -7.55
N ALA A 45 -6.34 -9.86 -6.45
CA ALA A 45 -7.43 -9.31 -5.67
C ALA A 45 -7.94 -7.96 -6.23
N LEU A 46 -7.27 -7.38 -7.23
CA LEU A 46 -7.59 -6.06 -7.77
C LEU A 46 -8.35 -6.19 -9.09
N SER A 47 -9.41 -5.39 -9.25
CA SER A 47 -10.15 -5.23 -10.50
C SER A 47 -9.60 -4.11 -11.38
N SER A 48 -9.03 -3.06 -10.78
CA SER A 48 -8.35 -2.00 -11.51
C SER A 48 -7.34 -1.25 -10.65
N VAL A 49 -6.38 -0.62 -11.31
CA VAL A 49 -5.40 0.27 -10.71
C VAL A 49 -5.30 1.52 -11.57
N THR A 50 -5.34 2.69 -10.94
CA THR A 50 -5.03 3.95 -11.61
C THR A 50 -3.91 4.68 -10.88
N LEU A 51 -3.04 5.33 -11.66
CA LEU A 51 -1.97 6.18 -11.17
C LEU A 51 -2.27 7.63 -11.57
N THR A 52 -2.13 8.54 -10.62
CA THR A 52 -2.21 9.98 -10.88
C THR A 52 -1.04 10.72 -10.23
N PRO A 53 -0.56 11.83 -10.81
CA PRO A 53 0.43 12.67 -10.16
C PRO A 53 -0.07 13.18 -8.80
N GLY A 54 0.80 13.11 -7.80
CA GLY A 54 0.59 13.67 -6.47
C GLY A 54 1.30 15.01 -6.28
N LYS A 55 1.27 15.52 -5.04
CA LYS A 55 1.99 16.74 -4.66
C LYS A 55 3.45 16.44 -4.38
N ARG A 56 4.35 17.38 -4.64
CA ARG A 56 5.79 17.29 -4.28
C ARG A 56 6.47 16.03 -4.86
N GLY A 57 6.16 15.69 -6.10
CA GLY A 57 6.76 14.54 -6.79
C GLY A 57 6.27 13.17 -6.33
N THR A 58 5.19 13.11 -5.53
CA THR A 58 4.57 11.82 -5.18
C THR A 58 3.68 11.31 -6.30
N VAL A 59 3.33 10.02 -6.23
CA VAL A 59 2.29 9.40 -7.05
C VAL A 59 1.15 8.96 -6.14
N VAL A 60 -0.08 9.05 -6.64
CA VAL A 60 -1.26 8.48 -5.99
C VAL A 60 -1.63 7.20 -6.74
N LEU A 61 -1.59 6.07 -6.05
CA LEU A 61 -2.05 4.78 -6.55
C LEU A 61 -3.44 4.50 -5.97
N ARG A 62 -4.43 4.37 -6.84
CA ARG A 62 -5.79 3.94 -6.46
C ARG A 62 -6.02 2.52 -6.95
N ALA A 63 -6.07 1.58 -6.02
CA ALA A 63 -6.40 0.18 -6.28
C ALA A 63 -7.88 -0.08 -5.95
N VAL A 64 -8.60 -0.72 -6.86
CA VAL A 64 -9.99 -1.14 -6.67
C VAL A 64 -10.01 -2.66 -6.50
N PRO A 65 -10.54 -3.20 -5.39
CA PRO A 65 -10.71 -4.64 -5.24
C PRO A 65 -11.66 -5.23 -6.29
N ARG A 66 -11.48 -6.50 -6.66
CA ARG A 66 -12.53 -7.22 -7.39
C ARG A 66 -13.67 -7.61 -6.44
N ALA A 67 -14.84 -7.89 -7.00
CA ALA A 67 -15.95 -8.43 -6.22
C ALA A 67 -15.54 -9.75 -5.54
N GLY A 68 -15.83 -9.88 -4.24
CA GLY A 68 -15.44 -11.04 -3.42
C GLY A 68 -13.95 -11.09 -3.05
N ALA A 69 -13.24 -9.97 -3.14
CA ALA A 69 -11.89 -9.80 -2.59
C ALA A 69 -11.95 -9.05 -1.25
N ASP A 70 -12.50 -9.72 -0.25
CA ASP A 70 -12.57 -9.32 1.17
C ASP A 70 -11.56 -10.11 2.02
#